data_AF-A0A073JW36-F1
#
_entry.id   AF-A0A073JW36-F1
#
_cell.length_a   1.000
_cell.length_b   1.000
_cell.length_c   1.000
_cell.angle_alpha   90.00
_cell.angle_beta   90.00
_cell.angle_gamma   90.00
#
_symmetry.space_group_name_H-M   'P 1'
#
loop_
_entity.id
_entity.type
_entity.pdbx_description
1 polymer ?
#
loop_
_entity_poly.entity_id
_entity_poly.type
_entity_poly.pdbx_seq_one_letter_code
_entity_poly.pdbx_strand_id
1 'polypeptide(L)'
;MTESSKLLAYLKMQKNPVQDLKSDEGYFNWSKKCHKEANAFYNVSYRCIDMMLSDNRNAFFTNVSFACELYLKCLLLRQKIDCRKEHNLYKLFKKLPEEIQNEIKEAHPCGNISKNCFEQEMDGLGQAFIVFRYMYERGNMAYNAQFLLELLDTLHKYINYNKME
;
A
#
# COMPACT_ATOMS: atom_id res chain seq x y z
N MET A 1 40.75 -2.87 4.33
CA MET A 1 39.29 -2.88 4.62
C MET A 1 38.68 -4.10 3.98
N THR A 2 38.45 -5.15 4.76
CA THR A 2 38.06 -6.49 4.31
C THR A 2 36.53 -6.62 4.15
N GLU A 3 36.10 -7.45 3.21
CA GLU A 3 34.70 -7.78 2.86
C GLU A 3 33.77 -8.02 4.06
N SER A 4 34.32 -8.54 5.16
CA SER A 4 33.61 -8.75 6.43
C SER A 4 32.90 -7.50 6.96
N SER A 5 33.49 -6.30 6.76
CA SER A 5 32.85 -5.04 7.19
C SER A 5 31.62 -4.65 6.36
N LYS A 6 31.60 -4.99 5.06
CA LYS A 6 30.44 -4.77 4.18
C LYS A 6 29.30 -5.73 4.54
N LEU A 7 29.61 -6.97 4.86
CA LEU A 7 28.62 -7.97 5.28
C LEU A 7 27.99 -7.62 6.64
N LEU A 8 28.80 -7.12 7.59
CA LEU A 8 28.33 -6.69 8.91
C LEU A 8 27.37 -5.48 8.87
N ALA A 9 27.54 -4.59 7.89
CA ALA A 9 26.61 -3.49 7.64
C ALA A 9 25.28 -4.00 7.05
N TYR A 10 25.33 -5.00 6.17
CA TYR A 10 24.17 -5.58 5.49
C TYR A 10 23.18 -6.28 6.45
N LEU A 11 23.69 -6.93 7.51
CA LEU A 11 22.86 -7.63 8.50
C LEU A 11 22.15 -6.70 9.51
N LYS A 12 22.52 -5.42 9.56
CA LYS A 12 21.94 -4.42 10.48
C LYS A 12 20.99 -3.48 9.74
N MET A 13 20.11 -4.00 8.89
CA MET A 13 19.15 -3.20 8.11
C MET A 13 18.37 -2.19 8.95
N GLN A 14 18.02 -2.53 10.19
CA GLN A 14 17.32 -1.63 11.12
C GLN A 14 18.13 -0.43 11.62
N LYS A 15 19.47 -0.45 11.44
CA LYS A 15 20.37 0.64 11.82
C LYS A 15 20.73 1.54 10.64
N ASN A 16 20.17 1.30 9.46
CA ASN A 16 20.35 2.19 8.32
C ASN A 16 19.75 3.57 8.65
N PRO A 17 20.43 4.66 8.27
CA PRO A 17 19.94 6.00 8.55
C PRO A 17 18.60 6.21 7.85
N VAL A 18 17.58 6.57 8.64
CA VAL A 18 16.29 7.02 8.11
C VAL A 18 16.41 8.50 7.83
N GLN A 19 16.15 8.91 6.59
CA GLN A 19 16.17 10.32 6.21
C GLN A 19 15.10 11.08 7.01
N ASP A 20 15.46 12.25 7.54
CA ASP A 20 14.55 13.02 8.39
C ASP A 20 13.53 13.79 7.54
N LEU A 21 12.25 13.73 7.93
CA LEU A 21 11.13 14.43 7.28
C LEU A 21 10.95 15.79 7.95
N LYS A 22 11.89 16.71 7.73
CA LYS A 22 11.85 18.06 8.31
C LYS A 22 11.60 19.17 7.27
N SER A 23 11.80 18.88 5.99
CA SER A 23 11.61 19.85 4.91
C SER A 23 10.55 19.38 3.93
N ASP A 24 9.93 20.35 3.25
CA ASP A 24 9.01 20.11 2.14
C ASP A 24 9.65 19.25 1.04
N GLU A 25 10.93 19.49 0.74
CA GLU A 25 11.72 18.70 -0.19
C GLU A 25 11.88 17.24 0.27
N GLY A 26 11.98 17.00 1.58
CA GLY A 26 12.02 15.67 2.17
C GLY A 26 10.74 14.87 1.88
N TYR A 27 9.57 15.48 2.11
CA TYR A 27 8.27 14.87 1.81
C TYR A 27 8.11 14.54 0.33
N PHE A 28 8.49 15.46 -0.55
CA PHE A 28 8.43 15.27 -1.99
C PHE A 28 9.35 14.14 -2.49
N ASN A 29 10.59 14.09 -1.99
CA ASN A 29 11.52 13.02 -2.35
C ASN A 29 11.05 11.65 -1.85
N TRP A 30 10.45 11.62 -0.66
CA TRP A 30 9.85 10.40 -0.11
C TRP A 30 8.63 9.95 -0.90
N SER A 31 7.74 10.87 -1.28
CA SER A 31 6.57 10.51 -2.09
C SER A 31 6.99 9.94 -3.45
N LYS A 32 8.02 10.50 -4.10
CA LYS A 32 8.61 9.94 -5.33
C LYS A 32 9.15 8.53 -5.16
N LYS A 33 9.91 8.28 -4.09
CA LYS A 33 10.41 6.93 -3.76
C LYS A 33 9.27 5.97 -3.50
N CYS A 34 8.29 6.39 -2.70
CA CYS A 34 7.12 5.61 -2.34
C CYS A 34 6.28 5.24 -3.58
N HIS A 35 6.07 6.19 -4.50
CA HIS A 35 5.40 5.96 -5.78
C HIS A 35 6.13 4.93 -6.65
N LYS A 36 7.46 5.05 -6.76
CA LYS A 36 8.27 4.10 -7.54
C LYS A 36 8.14 2.67 -7.00
N GLU A 37 8.24 2.50 -5.69
CA GLU A 37 8.08 1.20 -5.03
C GLU A 37 6.65 0.68 -5.20
N ALA A 38 5.62 1.53 -5.04
CA ALA A 38 4.23 1.15 -5.25
C ALA A 38 4.00 0.58 -6.66
N ASN A 39 4.53 1.25 -7.69
CA ASN A 39 4.48 0.77 -9.08
C ASN A 39 5.21 -0.56 -9.26
N ALA A 40 6.33 -0.79 -8.57
CA ALA A 40 7.02 -2.07 -8.64
C ALA A 40 6.13 -3.21 -8.10
N PHE A 41 5.50 -3.04 -6.94
CA PHE A 41 4.59 -4.04 -6.36
C PHE A 41 3.30 -4.20 -7.17
N TYR A 42 2.74 -3.12 -7.71
CA TYR A 42 1.62 -3.17 -8.64
C TYR A 42 1.97 -4.00 -9.88
N ASN A 43 3.08 -3.70 -10.53
CA ASN A 43 3.52 -4.40 -11.75
C ASN A 43 3.77 -5.89 -11.49
N VAL A 44 4.39 -6.24 -10.35
CA VAL A 44 4.58 -7.64 -9.97
C VAL A 44 3.24 -8.32 -9.72
N SER A 45 2.31 -7.67 -9.00
CA SER A 45 0.97 -8.21 -8.77
C SER A 45 0.26 -8.48 -10.09
N TYR A 46 0.24 -7.51 -11.01
CA TYR A 46 -0.38 -7.66 -12.33
C TYR A 46 0.24 -8.81 -13.15
N ARG A 47 1.57 -8.96 -13.11
CA ARG A 47 2.27 -10.07 -13.80
C ARG A 47 1.98 -11.45 -13.22
N CYS A 48 1.54 -11.51 -11.96
CA CYS A 48 1.25 -12.74 -11.23
C CYS A 48 -0.25 -12.90 -10.96
N ILE A 49 -1.12 -12.32 -11.80
CA ILE A 49 -2.57 -12.33 -11.60
C ILE A 49 -3.15 -13.75 -11.63
N ASP A 50 -2.51 -14.67 -12.34
CA ASP A 50 -2.84 -16.09 -12.36
C ASP A 50 -2.71 -16.75 -10.97
N MET A 51 -1.83 -16.22 -10.11
CA MET A 51 -1.63 -16.74 -8.76
C MET A 51 -2.82 -16.48 -7.83
N MET A 52 -3.71 -15.55 -8.18
CA MET A 52 -4.90 -15.18 -7.40
C MET A 52 -5.77 -16.39 -7.03
N LEU A 53 -5.86 -17.38 -7.92
CA LEU A 53 -6.69 -18.59 -7.74
C LEU A 53 -5.87 -19.84 -7.40
N SER A 54 -4.58 -19.68 -7.12
CA SER A 54 -3.67 -20.78 -6.78
C SER A 54 -3.34 -20.83 -5.28
N ASP A 55 -2.55 -21.81 -4.86
CA ASP A 55 -2.02 -21.90 -3.50
C ASP A 55 -1.10 -20.71 -3.13
N ASN A 56 -0.59 -20.00 -4.14
CA ASN A 56 0.23 -18.80 -3.97
C ASN A 56 -0.59 -17.52 -3.70
N ARG A 57 -1.93 -17.62 -3.61
CA ARG A 57 -2.82 -16.45 -3.45
C ARG A 57 -2.44 -15.53 -2.29
N ASN A 58 -1.95 -16.07 -1.18
CA ASN A 58 -1.58 -15.24 -0.02
C ASN A 58 -0.34 -14.37 -0.32
N ALA A 59 0.64 -14.89 -1.06
CA ALA A 59 1.79 -14.11 -1.49
C ALA A 59 1.37 -13.03 -2.49
N PHE A 60 0.47 -13.36 -3.42
CA PHE A 60 -0.14 -12.42 -4.35
C PHE A 60 -0.86 -11.28 -3.61
N PHE A 61 -1.80 -11.59 -2.71
CA PHE A 61 -2.55 -10.58 -1.98
C PHE A 61 -1.70 -9.80 -0.97
N THR A 62 -0.57 -10.35 -0.50
CA THR A 62 0.44 -9.58 0.26
C THR A 62 1.01 -8.45 -0.60
N ASN A 63 1.39 -8.73 -1.85
CA ASN A 63 1.91 -7.72 -2.79
C ASN A 63 0.84 -6.67 -3.14
N VAL A 64 -0.40 -7.11 -3.41
CA VAL A 64 -1.53 -6.20 -3.68
C VAL A 64 -1.76 -5.27 -2.50
N SER A 65 -1.85 -5.81 -1.27
CA SER A 65 -2.06 -5.03 -0.05
C SER A 65 -0.93 -4.03 0.18
N PHE A 66 0.32 -4.44 -0.07
CA PHE A 66 1.46 -3.56 0.12
C PHE A 66 1.53 -2.44 -0.92
N ALA A 67 1.17 -2.72 -2.17
CA ALA A 67 1.04 -1.69 -3.20
C ALA A 67 -0.02 -0.64 -2.80
N CYS A 68 -1.19 -1.07 -2.30
CA CYS A 68 -2.20 -0.16 -1.76
C CYS A 68 -1.66 0.70 -0.60
N GLU A 69 -0.94 0.09 0.35
CA GLU A 69 -0.31 0.81 1.47
C GLU A 69 0.63 1.90 0.95
N LEU A 70 1.51 1.56 -0.01
CA LEU A 70 2.48 2.49 -0.58
C LEU A 70 1.80 3.62 -1.37
N TYR A 71 0.73 3.34 -2.13
CA TYR A 71 0.00 4.41 -2.83
C TYR A 71 -0.68 5.38 -1.85
N LEU A 72 -1.33 4.87 -0.80
CA LEU A 72 -1.92 5.73 0.23
C LEU A 72 -0.85 6.57 0.95
N LYS A 73 0.30 5.97 1.28
CA LYS A 73 1.44 6.68 1.84
C LYS A 73 2.00 7.73 0.89
N CYS A 74 2.09 7.43 -0.40
CA CYS A 74 2.49 8.40 -1.41
C CYS A 74 1.59 9.63 -1.35
N LEU A 75 0.26 9.45 -1.38
CA LEU A 75 -0.70 10.53 -1.29
C LEU A 75 -0.53 11.36 0.00
N LEU A 76 -0.41 10.72 1.17
CA LEU A 76 -0.19 11.40 2.44
C LEU A 76 1.11 12.22 2.45
N LEU A 77 2.20 11.66 1.93
CA LEU A 77 3.49 12.34 1.86
C LEU A 77 3.42 13.59 0.96
N ARG A 78 2.63 13.55 -0.14
CA ARG A 78 2.40 14.73 -0.99
C ARG A 78 1.62 15.83 -0.28
N GLN A 79 0.73 15.44 0.63
CA GLN A 79 0.02 16.34 1.54
C GLN A 79 0.86 16.76 2.76
N LYS A 80 2.14 16.39 2.80
CA LYS A 80 3.08 16.65 3.91
C LYS A 80 2.63 16.05 5.25
N ILE A 81 1.91 14.93 5.20
CA ILE A 81 1.42 14.21 6.38
C ILE A 81 2.38 13.05 6.69
N ASP A 82 2.96 13.04 7.89
CA ASP A 82 3.80 11.93 8.34
C ASP A 82 2.97 10.67 8.61
N CYS A 83 3.23 9.63 7.82
CA CYS A 83 2.57 8.33 7.88
C CYS A 83 3.56 7.17 8.09
N ARG A 84 4.81 7.45 8.48
CA ARG A 84 5.90 6.45 8.53
C ARG A 84 5.57 5.20 9.34
N LYS A 85 4.88 5.39 10.47
CA LYS A 85 4.58 4.33 11.45
C LYS A 85 3.18 3.73 11.29
N GLU A 86 2.40 4.23 10.34
CA GLU A 86 1.07 3.71 10.08
C GLU A 86 1.14 2.73 8.91
N HIS A 87 0.52 1.56 9.08
CA HIS A 87 0.52 0.49 8.08
C HIS A 87 -0.89 -0.03 7.80
N ASN A 88 -1.88 0.43 8.56
CA ASN A 88 -3.25 0.01 8.36
C ASN A 88 -3.90 0.81 7.21
N LEU A 89 -4.44 0.10 6.21
CA LEU A 89 -5.01 0.73 5.01
C LEU A 89 -6.13 1.72 5.33
N TYR A 90 -7.06 1.36 6.22
CA TYR A 90 -8.15 2.25 6.60
C TYR A 90 -7.64 3.48 7.34
N LYS A 91 -6.71 3.32 8.29
CA LYS A 91 -6.12 4.46 9.01
C LYS A 91 -5.34 5.39 8.09
N LEU A 92 -4.62 4.86 7.09
CA LEU A 92 -3.96 5.66 6.07
C LEU A 92 -4.99 6.43 5.24
N PHE A 93 -6.04 5.76 4.78
CA PHE A 93 -7.13 6.39 4.03
C PHE A 93 -7.81 7.51 4.83
N LYS A 94 -8.16 7.29 6.10
CA LYS A 94 -8.79 8.30 6.96
C LYS A 94 -7.88 9.49 7.30
N LYS A 95 -6.57 9.38 7.10
CA LYS A 95 -5.62 10.50 7.24
C LYS A 95 -5.56 11.40 6.02
N LEU A 96 -6.08 10.97 4.87
CA LEU A 96 -6.11 11.81 3.68
C LEU A 96 -7.07 13.00 3.87
N PRO A 97 -6.86 14.13 3.18
CA PRO A 97 -7.87 15.18 3.08
C PRO A 97 -9.22 14.60 2.61
N GLU A 98 -10.33 15.15 3.12
CA GLU A 98 -11.68 14.66 2.84
C GLU A 98 -12.00 14.68 1.34
N GLU A 99 -11.53 15.69 0.61
CA GLU A 99 -11.62 15.79 -0.85
C GLU A 99 -11.03 14.55 -1.54
N ILE A 100 -9.79 14.19 -1.21
CA ILE A 100 -9.10 13.01 -1.77
C ILE A 100 -9.81 11.72 -1.34
N GLN A 101 -10.30 11.63 -0.10
CA GLN A 101 -11.09 10.48 0.35
C GLN A 101 -12.34 10.28 -0.50
N ASN A 102 -13.06 11.38 -0.78
CA ASN A 102 -14.28 11.36 -1.58
C ASN A 102 -13.98 11.03 -3.05
N GLU A 103 -12.92 11.59 -3.63
CA GLU A 103 -12.50 11.24 -5.00
C GLU A 103 -12.14 9.76 -5.15
N ILE A 104 -11.39 9.20 -4.21
CA ILE A 104 -11.05 7.77 -4.21
C ILE A 104 -12.31 6.92 -4.05
N LYS A 105 -13.19 7.28 -3.10
CA LYS A 105 -14.48 6.61 -2.91
C LYS A 105 -15.25 6.60 -4.22
N GLU A 106 -15.51 7.77 -4.81
CA GLU A 106 -16.26 7.92 -6.05
C GLU A 106 -15.63 7.12 -7.21
N ALA A 107 -14.31 7.17 -7.36
CA ALA A 107 -13.59 6.43 -8.39
C ALA A 107 -13.57 4.90 -8.19
N HIS A 108 -13.80 4.40 -6.97
CA HIS A 108 -13.80 2.96 -6.68
C HIS A 108 -15.06 2.28 -7.24
N PRO A 109 -14.94 1.26 -8.12
CA PRO A 109 -16.09 0.61 -8.76
C PRO A 109 -17.10 0.00 -7.78
N CYS A 110 -16.62 -0.59 -6.68
CA CYS A 110 -17.46 -1.31 -5.72
C CYS A 110 -18.24 -2.45 -6.40
N GLY A 111 -17.58 -3.20 -7.29
CA GLY A 111 -18.24 -4.12 -8.22
C GLY A 111 -19.04 -5.25 -7.55
N ASN A 112 -18.81 -5.51 -6.26
CA ASN A 112 -19.50 -6.54 -5.50
C ASN A 112 -20.11 -6.05 -4.16
N ILE A 113 -20.15 -4.74 -3.92
CA ILE A 113 -20.72 -4.16 -2.69
C ILE A 113 -21.54 -2.91 -3.00
N SER A 114 -22.36 -2.46 -2.04
CA SER A 114 -22.90 -1.10 -2.09
C SER A 114 -21.80 -0.08 -1.80
N LYS A 115 -21.84 1.08 -2.48
CA LYS A 115 -20.96 2.23 -2.23
C LYS A 115 -20.95 2.65 -0.75
N ASN A 116 -22.10 2.55 -0.09
CA ASN A 116 -22.26 2.88 1.33
C ASN A 116 -21.44 1.95 2.26
N CYS A 117 -21.06 0.77 1.78
CA CYS A 117 -20.23 -0.18 2.52
C CYS A 117 -18.72 0.06 2.33
N PHE A 118 -18.31 1.04 1.52
CA PHE A 118 -16.89 1.28 1.21
C PHE A 118 -16.01 1.42 2.46
N GLU A 119 -16.43 2.25 3.44
CA GLU A 119 -15.63 2.44 4.66
C GLU A 119 -15.56 1.17 5.52
N GLN A 120 -16.64 0.39 5.57
CA GLN A 120 -16.66 -0.89 6.28
C GLN A 120 -15.69 -1.90 5.65
N GLU A 121 -15.65 -1.98 4.32
CA GLU A 121 -14.74 -2.87 3.60
C GLU A 121 -13.29 -2.43 3.71
N MET A 122 -13.03 -1.13 3.68
CA MET A 122 -11.69 -0.59 3.97
C MET A 122 -11.23 -0.96 5.38
N ASP A 123 -12.09 -0.82 6.39
CA ASP A 123 -11.76 -1.19 7.78
C ASP A 123 -11.46 -2.69 7.91
N GLY A 124 -12.28 -3.55 7.30
CA GLY A 124 -12.06 -5.00 7.27
C GLY A 124 -10.72 -5.40 6.63
N LEU A 125 -10.26 -4.64 5.63
CA LEU A 125 -8.99 -4.86 4.95
C LEU A 125 -7.83 -4.07 5.57
N GLY A 126 -8.05 -3.34 6.66
CA GLY A 126 -7.05 -2.47 7.26
C GLY A 126 -5.73 -3.18 7.58
N GLN A 127 -5.77 -4.43 8.04
CA GLN A 127 -4.57 -5.24 8.37
C GLN A 127 -4.17 -6.24 7.29
N ALA A 128 -4.70 -6.10 6.05
CA ALA A 128 -4.54 -7.08 4.98
C ALA A 128 -3.09 -7.52 4.76
N PHE A 129 -2.15 -6.58 4.69
CA PHE A 129 -0.71 -6.87 4.50
C PHE A 129 -0.14 -7.84 5.55
N ILE A 130 -0.43 -7.60 6.84
CA ILE A 130 0.06 -8.45 7.93
C ILE A 130 -0.67 -9.80 7.89
N VAL A 131 -1.98 -9.77 7.70
CA VAL A 131 -2.84 -10.95 7.75
C VAL A 131 -2.46 -11.97 6.66
N PHE A 132 -2.23 -11.55 5.42
CA PHE A 132 -1.89 -12.49 4.34
C PHE A 132 -0.56 -13.22 4.56
N ARG A 133 0.43 -12.56 5.18
CA ARG A 133 1.72 -13.18 5.49
C ARG A 133 1.63 -14.30 6.53
N TYR A 134 0.71 -14.14 7.48
CA TYR A 134 0.50 -15.07 8.58
C TYR A 134 -0.82 -15.84 8.42
N MET A 135 -1.27 -16.01 7.17
CA MET A 135 -2.51 -16.73 6.89
C MET A 135 -2.45 -18.19 7.37
N TYR A 136 -1.26 -18.81 7.44
CA TYR A 136 -1.09 -20.17 8.00
C TYR A 136 -1.47 -20.27 9.49
N GLU A 137 -1.45 -19.16 10.23
CA GLU A 137 -1.90 -19.10 11.63
C GLU A 137 -3.43 -19.08 11.74
N ARG A 138 -4.13 -19.01 10.61
CA ARG A 138 -5.58 -18.90 10.51
C ARG A 138 -6.13 -20.14 9.81
N GLY A 139 -7.25 -20.66 10.32
CA GLY A 139 -7.92 -21.81 9.69
C GLY A 139 -8.65 -21.44 8.40
N ASN A 140 -9.67 -20.58 8.51
CA ASN A 140 -10.40 -20.03 7.38
C ASN A 140 -10.58 -18.52 7.55
N MET A 141 -10.56 -17.78 6.44
CA MET A 141 -10.77 -16.33 6.45
C MET A 141 -11.61 -15.91 5.24
N ALA A 142 -12.64 -15.11 5.51
CA ALA A 142 -13.37 -14.39 4.49
C ALA A 142 -12.78 -12.98 4.38
N TYR A 143 -12.53 -12.53 3.15
CA TYR A 143 -12.11 -11.17 2.82
C TYR A 143 -12.61 -10.82 1.43
N ASN A 144 -12.75 -9.53 1.17
CA ASN A 144 -13.23 -9.05 -0.11
C ASN A 144 -12.07 -8.84 -1.10
N ALA A 145 -11.71 -9.92 -1.80
CA ALA A 145 -10.64 -9.91 -2.79
C ALA A 145 -10.89 -8.91 -3.94
N GLN A 146 -12.12 -8.85 -4.43
CA GLN A 146 -12.52 -7.96 -5.52
C GLN A 146 -12.31 -6.49 -5.12
N PHE A 147 -12.80 -6.10 -3.93
CA PHE A 147 -12.61 -4.74 -3.42
C PHE A 147 -11.14 -4.37 -3.29
N LEU A 148 -10.29 -5.28 -2.79
CA LEU A 148 -8.87 -4.99 -2.64
C LEU A 148 -8.16 -4.77 -4.00
N LEU A 149 -8.52 -5.54 -5.02
CA LEU A 149 -7.99 -5.38 -6.38
C LEU A 149 -8.50 -4.10 -7.04
N GLU A 150 -9.79 -3.80 -6.90
CA GLU A 150 -10.38 -2.55 -7.35
C GLU A 150 -9.72 -1.34 -6.68
N LEU A 151 -9.43 -1.41 -5.38
CA LEU A 151 -8.72 -0.38 -4.64
C LEU A 151 -7.31 -0.16 -5.20
N LEU A 152 -6.58 -1.23 -5.48
CA LEU A 152 -5.26 -1.16 -6.10
C LEU A 152 -5.30 -0.39 -7.43
N ASP A 153 -6.24 -0.77 -8.30
CA ASP A 153 -6.41 -0.14 -9.60
C ASP A 153 -6.86 1.33 -9.49
N THR A 154 -7.79 1.63 -8.58
CA THR A 154 -8.26 2.99 -8.32
C THR A 154 -7.11 3.89 -7.84
N LEU A 155 -6.30 3.42 -6.89
CA LEU A 155 -5.16 4.18 -6.38
C LEU A 155 -4.08 4.42 -7.45
N HIS A 156 -3.73 3.37 -8.21
CA HIS A 156 -2.76 3.46 -9.29
C HIS A 156 -3.22 4.46 -10.37
N LYS A 157 -4.48 4.38 -10.81
CA LYS A 157 -5.08 5.33 -11.76
C LYS A 157 -5.10 6.74 -11.19
N TYR A 158 -5.57 6.93 -9.97
CA TYR A 158 -5.71 8.24 -9.35
C TYR A 158 -4.37 9.00 -9.29
N ILE A 159 -3.28 8.33 -8.91
CA ILE A 159 -1.95 8.95 -8.83
C ILE A 159 -1.40 9.30 -10.23
N ASN A 160 -1.63 8.43 -11.22
CA ASN A 160 -1.12 8.63 -12.58
C ASN A 160 -1.93 9.67 -13.38
N TYR A 161 -3.26 9.72 -13.23
CA TYR A 161 -4.12 10.68 -13.93
C TYR A 161 -3.92 12.10 -13.44
N ASN A 162 -3.72 12.29 -12.14
CA ASN A 162 -3.54 13.63 -11.59
C ASN A 162 -2.18 14.24 -11.92
N LYS A 163 -1.33 13.58 -12.73
CA LYS A 163 0.03 13.99 -13.13
C LYS A 163 0.68 14.85 -12.06
N MET A 164 0.62 14.36 -10.83
CA MET A 164 1.28 15.00 -9.72
C MET A 164 2.75 14.63 -9.94
N GLU A 165 3.45 15.36 -10.80
CA GLU A 165 4.90 15.29 -11.03
C GLU A 165 5.59 16.52 -10.45
#